data_AF-A0A3R7EUK0-F1
#
_entry.id   AF-A0A3R7EUK0-F1
#
_cell.length_a   1.000
_cell.length_b   1.000
_cell.length_c   1.000
_cell.angle_alpha   90.00
_cell.angle_beta   90.00
_cell.angle_gamma   90.00
#
_symmetry.space_group_name_H-M   'P 1'
#
loop_
_entity.id
_entity.type
_entity.pdbx_description
1 polymer ?
#
loop_
_entity_poly.entity_id
_entity_poly.type
_entity_poly.pdbx_seq_one_letter_code
_entity_poly.pdbx_strand_id
1 'polypeptide(L)'
;MYDIVPEETRYIYTDVAFRPRGQDAITIQHFDPTSVICAMKYLLASTLAAIIATASTAATAQASGSGGTPTPQCAIGYVTGVGGSAQSFRDYLATPDRDKYRFIADNPIQCKISDEGRASGCTGVTDLRREKVSVYDDIDSTTMAVVARVELEHGTYPVIIVVRKQDVKCEE
;
A
#
# COMPACT_ATOMS: atom_id res chain seq x y z
N MET A 1 -12.50 40.45 31.69
CA MET A 1 -12.31 41.23 30.45
C MET A 1 -10.99 40.75 29.86
N TYR A 2 -11.13 39.85 28.88
CA TYR A 2 -10.17 39.27 27.92
C TYR A 2 -8.92 38.52 28.41
N ASP A 3 -9.08 37.20 28.46
CA ASP A 3 -8.10 36.22 27.96
C ASP A 3 -7.58 36.59 26.56
N ILE A 4 -6.28 36.38 26.32
CA ILE A 4 -5.73 36.27 24.97
C ILE A 4 -4.87 35.00 24.92
N VAL A 5 -5.48 33.96 24.38
CA VAL A 5 -4.85 32.79 23.78
C VAL A 5 -4.57 33.12 22.31
N PRO A 6 -3.36 32.84 21.80
CA PRO A 6 -3.18 32.50 20.39
C PRO A 6 -2.39 31.18 20.28
N GLU A 7 -2.50 30.34 19.26
CA GLU A 7 -3.40 30.21 18.13
C GLU A 7 -3.14 28.78 17.63
N GLU A 8 -4.23 28.15 17.23
CA GLU A 8 -4.38 26.75 16.84
C GLU A 8 -3.54 26.41 15.58
N THR A 9 -2.38 25.76 15.73
CA THR A 9 -1.74 25.10 14.57
C THR A 9 -2.34 23.71 14.39
N ARG A 10 -3.48 23.73 13.69
CA ARG A 10 -4.25 22.59 13.24
C ARG A 10 -3.38 21.73 12.29
N TYR A 11 -2.78 20.66 12.80
CA TYR A 11 -2.15 19.63 11.96
C TYR A 11 -3.25 18.93 11.16
N ILE A 12 -3.27 19.17 9.86
CA ILE A 12 -4.17 18.50 8.91
C ILE A 12 -3.72 17.04 8.80
N TYR A 13 -4.52 16.17 9.41
CA TYR A 13 -4.53 14.74 9.19
C TYR A 13 -5.12 14.50 7.80
N THR A 14 -4.31 14.21 6.78
CA THR A 14 -4.84 13.69 5.51
C THR A 14 -5.09 12.19 5.66
N ASP A 15 -6.31 11.90 6.11
CA ASP A 15 -6.98 10.62 5.94
C ASP A 15 -7.12 10.35 4.43
N VAL A 16 -6.43 9.32 3.92
CA VAL A 16 -6.65 8.85 2.55
C VAL A 16 -7.95 8.05 2.53
N ALA A 17 -9.06 8.77 2.47
CA ALA A 17 -10.39 8.22 2.27
C ALA A 17 -10.47 7.59 0.88
N PHE A 18 -10.64 6.26 0.87
CA PHE A 18 -11.05 5.47 -0.28
C PHE A 18 -12.40 5.98 -0.81
N ARG A 19 -12.40 6.72 -1.92
CA ARG A 19 -13.63 7.06 -2.66
C ARG A 19 -13.96 5.94 -3.66
N PRO A 20 -15.09 5.23 -3.51
CA PRO A 20 -15.65 4.49 -4.64
C PRO A 20 -16.13 5.49 -5.70
N ARG A 21 -15.75 5.24 -6.97
CA ARG A 21 -16.29 5.99 -8.12
C ARG A 21 -17.81 5.78 -8.20
N GLY A 22 -18.49 6.85 -8.58
CA GLY A 22 -19.93 7.00 -8.61
C GLY A 22 -20.70 5.83 -9.23
N GLN A 23 -21.80 5.52 -8.55
CA GLN A 23 -22.93 4.79 -9.06
C GLN A 23 -23.68 5.71 -10.02
N ASP A 24 -23.61 5.43 -11.32
CA ASP A 24 -24.61 5.94 -12.25
C ASP A 24 -25.89 5.12 -12.05
N ALA A 25 -26.95 5.84 -11.69
CA ALA A 25 -28.26 5.31 -11.42
C ALA A 25 -28.83 4.59 -12.66
N ILE A 26 -28.93 3.27 -12.59
CA ILE A 26 -29.74 2.49 -13.51
C ILE A 26 -31.04 2.16 -12.78
N THR A 27 -32.07 2.95 -13.06
CA THR A 27 -33.45 2.70 -12.64
C THR A 27 -33.86 1.30 -13.13
N ILE A 28 -34.18 0.43 -12.18
CA ILE A 28 -34.82 -0.86 -12.43
C ILE A 28 -36.24 -0.57 -12.92
N GLN A 29 -36.49 -0.69 -14.22
CA GLN A 29 -37.85 -0.86 -14.72
C GLN A 29 -38.20 -2.35 -14.69
N HIS A 30 -38.94 -2.68 -13.64
CA HIS A 30 -39.79 -3.85 -13.52
C HIS A 30 -40.77 -3.89 -14.71
N PHE A 31 -40.61 -4.85 -15.62
CA PHE A 31 -41.57 -5.14 -16.68
C PHE A 31 -42.16 -6.53 -16.46
N ASP A 32 -43.38 -6.53 -15.93
CA ASP A 32 -44.28 -7.67 -15.82
C ASP A 32 -44.80 -8.04 -17.23
N PRO A 33 -44.95 -9.33 -17.58
CA PRO A 33 -45.38 -9.75 -18.91
C PRO A 33 -46.91 -9.67 -19.02
N THR A 34 -47.43 -9.66 -20.25
CA THR A 34 -48.83 -9.90 -20.69
C THR A 34 -49.51 -8.71 -21.38
N SER A 35 -50.12 -9.05 -22.52
CA SER A 35 -51.09 -8.28 -23.32
C SER A 35 -50.50 -7.31 -24.35
N VAL A 36 -51.04 -7.15 -25.56
CA VAL A 36 -52.04 -7.90 -26.32
C VAL A 36 -51.77 -7.55 -27.80
N ILE A 37 -52.00 -8.52 -28.67
CA ILE A 37 -51.93 -8.46 -30.14
C ILE A 37 -52.87 -7.38 -30.70
N CYS A 38 -52.34 -6.51 -31.57
CA CYS A 38 -53.14 -5.85 -32.63
C CYS A 38 -52.31 -5.72 -33.91
N ALA A 39 -52.88 -6.21 -35.02
CA ALA A 39 -52.43 -6.09 -36.42
C ALA A 39 -52.34 -4.61 -36.88
N MET A 40 -51.64 -4.18 -37.94
CA MET A 40 -51.56 -4.74 -39.29
C MET A 40 -50.43 -4.06 -40.12
N LYS A 41 -49.75 -4.84 -40.97
CA LYS A 41 -49.14 -4.54 -42.29
C LYS A 41 -48.82 -3.09 -42.68
N TYR A 42 -47.52 -2.78 -42.84
CA TYR A 42 -46.91 -1.98 -43.94
C TYR A 42 -45.41 -2.35 -43.98
N LEU A 43 -44.98 -3.18 -44.94
CA LEU A 43 -44.30 -2.80 -46.18
C LEU A 43 -42.87 -2.25 -46.02
N LEU A 44 -41.95 -2.98 -46.67
CA LEU A 44 -40.71 -2.55 -47.33
C LEU A 44 -39.36 -2.70 -46.60
N ALA A 45 -38.57 -3.58 -47.22
CA ALA A 45 -37.14 -3.86 -47.13
C ALA A 45 -36.21 -2.69 -46.78
N SER A 46 -35.15 -3.01 -46.03
CA SER A 46 -33.81 -2.50 -46.34
C SER A 46 -32.73 -3.37 -45.67
N THR A 47 -31.70 -3.65 -46.47
CA THR A 47 -30.50 -4.46 -46.22
C THR A 47 -29.49 -3.74 -45.32
N LEU A 48 -28.72 -4.48 -44.50
CA LEU A 48 -27.24 -4.52 -44.52
C LEU A 48 -26.68 -5.23 -43.27
N ALA A 49 -25.85 -6.24 -43.52
CA ALA A 49 -25.05 -6.92 -42.52
C ALA A 49 -23.95 -5.99 -41.98
N ALA A 50 -23.79 -5.92 -40.66
CA ALA A 50 -22.63 -5.32 -40.01
C ALA A 50 -21.87 -6.42 -39.27
N ILE A 51 -20.78 -6.92 -39.87
CA ILE A 51 -19.77 -7.71 -39.18
C ILE A 51 -18.91 -6.71 -38.40
N ILE A 52 -19.14 -6.59 -37.09
CA ILE A 52 -18.23 -5.82 -36.24
C ILE A 52 -17.03 -6.72 -35.96
N ALA A 53 -15.95 -6.53 -36.74
CA ALA A 53 -14.64 -6.98 -36.36
C ALA A 53 -14.17 -6.14 -35.17
N THR A 54 -14.32 -6.66 -33.96
CA THR A 54 -13.65 -6.12 -32.77
C THR A 54 -12.16 -6.41 -32.90
N ALA A 55 -11.42 -5.46 -33.46
CA ALA A 55 -9.98 -5.42 -33.28
C ALA A 55 -9.71 -5.17 -31.79
N SER A 56 -9.29 -6.21 -31.07
CA SER A 56 -8.68 -6.04 -29.76
C SER A 56 -7.38 -5.27 -29.98
N THR A 57 -7.39 -3.95 -29.81
CA THR A 57 -6.16 -3.24 -29.48
C THR A 57 -5.65 -3.87 -28.20
N ALA A 58 -4.63 -4.73 -28.32
CA ALA A 58 -3.81 -5.10 -27.20
C ALA A 58 -3.38 -3.80 -26.54
N ALA A 59 -3.83 -3.58 -25.30
CA ALA A 59 -3.27 -2.55 -24.47
C ALA A 59 -1.83 -2.97 -24.19
N THR A 60 -0.91 -2.60 -25.08
CA THR A 60 0.50 -2.57 -24.74
C THR A 60 0.62 -1.49 -23.67
N ALA A 61 0.78 -1.91 -22.42
CA ALA A 61 1.17 -1.04 -21.34
C ALA A 61 2.52 -0.41 -21.71
N GLN A 62 2.47 0.75 -22.37
CA GLN A 62 3.64 1.58 -22.60
C GLN A 62 3.96 2.21 -21.24
N ALA A 63 4.84 1.55 -20.49
CA ALA A 63 5.51 2.15 -19.35
C ALA A 63 6.21 3.41 -19.86
N SER A 64 5.62 4.54 -19.52
CA SER A 64 6.06 5.86 -19.95
C SER A 64 7.31 6.22 -19.17
N GLY A 65 8.33 6.69 -19.89
CA GLY A 65 9.25 7.70 -19.39
C GLY A 65 10.34 7.19 -18.46
N SER A 66 11.55 7.13 -19.02
CA SER A 66 12.80 7.31 -18.29
C SER A 66 12.70 8.55 -17.39
N GLY A 67 12.53 8.30 -16.10
CA GLY A 67 12.71 9.22 -14.99
C GLY A 67 13.04 8.32 -13.83
N GLY A 68 14.32 7.91 -13.75
CA GLY A 68 14.79 6.86 -12.87
C GLY A 68 14.38 7.12 -11.44
N THR A 69 13.33 6.44 -10.99
CA THR A 69 13.19 6.11 -9.58
C THR A 69 14.50 5.46 -9.15
N PRO A 70 15.08 5.82 -7.99
CA PRO A 70 16.25 5.14 -7.47
C PRO A 70 15.94 3.65 -7.48
N THR A 71 16.61 2.90 -8.36
CA THR A 71 16.45 1.46 -8.40
C THR A 71 16.93 0.94 -7.06
N PRO A 72 16.12 0.19 -6.30
CA PRO A 72 16.61 -0.47 -5.10
C PRO A 72 17.82 -1.30 -5.50
N GLN A 73 18.95 -1.06 -4.82
CA GLN A 73 20.25 -1.60 -5.27
C GLN A 73 20.30 -3.13 -5.30
N CYS A 74 19.34 -3.81 -4.66
CA CYS A 74 19.08 -5.25 -4.80
C CYS A 74 17.61 -5.59 -4.49
N ALA A 75 17.10 -6.68 -5.08
CA ALA A 75 15.76 -7.19 -4.78
C ALA A 75 15.71 -7.96 -3.44
N ILE A 76 16.79 -8.69 -3.14
CA ILE A 76 16.93 -9.52 -1.94
C ILE A 76 18.25 -9.18 -1.25
N GLY A 77 18.23 -9.15 0.07
CA GLY A 77 19.42 -8.92 0.88
C GLY A 77 19.29 -9.49 2.29
N TYR A 78 20.29 -9.21 3.11
CA TYR A 78 20.37 -9.56 4.51
C TYR A 78 20.54 -8.30 5.35
N VAL A 79 19.77 -8.17 6.43
CA VAL A 79 19.89 -7.02 7.35
C VAL A 79 20.55 -7.45 8.64
N THR A 80 21.55 -6.68 9.07
CA THR A 80 22.16 -6.80 10.40
C THR A 80 22.11 -5.45 11.10
N GLY A 81 21.23 -5.28 12.08
CA GLY A 81 21.00 -4.01 12.76
C GLY A 81 19.58 -3.89 13.28
N VAL A 82 19.10 -2.67 13.48
CA VAL A 82 17.74 -2.42 13.97
C VAL A 82 16.83 -2.03 12.82
N GLY A 83 15.61 -2.56 12.83
CA GLY A 83 14.52 -2.09 11.97
C GLY A 83 13.24 -1.86 12.77
N GLY A 84 12.28 -1.16 12.20
CA GLY A 84 11.00 -0.94 12.89
C GLY A 84 9.93 -0.26 12.05
N SER A 85 8.81 0.07 12.68
CA SER A 85 7.83 0.94 12.05
C SER A 85 8.46 2.29 11.70
N ALA A 86 7.99 2.97 10.66
CA ALA A 86 8.60 4.23 10.22
C ALA A 86 8.68 5.28 11.34
N GLN A 87 7.66 5.38 12.20
CA GLN A 87 7.67 6.30 13.34
C GLN A 87 8.62 5.83 14.43
N SER A 88 8.47 4.60 14.92
CA SER A 88 9.29 4.07 16.02
C SER A 88 10.77 3.98 15.65
N PHE A 89 11.09 3.75 14.38
CA PHE A 89 12.46 3.76 13.90
C PHE A 89 13.08 5.16 13.92
N ARG A 90 12.32 6.20 13.57
CA ARG A 90 12.78 7.59 13.74
C ARG A 90 13.05 7.92 15.21
N ASP A 91 12.17 7.49 16.09
CA ASP A 91 12.34 7.69 17.55
C ASP A 91 13.58 6.95 18.08
N TYR A 92 13.84 5.74 17.58
CA TYR A 92 15.07 4.99 17.85
C TYR A 92 16.33 5.72 17.35
N LEU A 93 16.30 6.30 16.14
CA LEU A 93 17.44 7.05 15.61
C LEU A 93 17.69 8.35 16.40
N ALA A 94 16.63 8.98 16.92
CA ALA A 94 16.72 10.16 17.77
C ALA A 94 17.14 9.84 19.22
N THR A 95 17.10 8.57 19.62
CA THR A 95 17.50 8.13 20.96
C THR A 95 19.02 8.21 21.12
N PRO A 96 19.56 8.76 22.23
CA PRO A 96 20.99 8.74 22.51
C PRO A 96 21.58 7.33 22.50
N ASP A 97 22.80 7.15 22.00
CA ASP A 97 23.39 5.81 21.82
C ASP A 97 23.42 4.95 23.08
N ARG A 98 23.66 5.57 24.25
CA ARG A 98 23.64 4.89 25.56
C ARG A 98 22.28 4.29 25.93
N ASP A 99 21.19 4.86 25.38
CA ASP A 99 19.81 4.52 25.69
C ASP A 99 19.18 3.61 24.62
N LYS A 100 19.82 3.45 23.46
CA LYS A 100 19.30 2.64 22.34
C LYS A 100 19.03 1.18 22.70
N TYR A 101 19.90 0.57 23.51
CA TYR A 101 19.70 -0.82 23.95
C TYR A 101 18.39 -0.97 24.74
N ARG A 102 18.13 -0.05 25.67
CA ARG A 102 16.89 -0.03 26.46
C ARG A 102 15.68 0.29 25.60
N PHE A 103 15.81 1.22 24.65
CA PHE A 103 14.72 1.56 23.72
C PHE A 103 14.22 0.32 22.96
N ILE A 104 15.11 -0.53 22.47
CA ILE A 104 14.74 -1.75 21.75
C ILE A 104 13.96 -2.71 22.67
N ALA A 105 14.43 -2.89 23.90
CA ALA A 105 13.78 -3.77 24.88
C ALA A 105 12.39 -3.26 25.31
N ASP A 106 12.25 -1.94 25.48
CA ASP A 106 11.01 -1.30 25.95
C ASP A 106 9.96 -1.14 24.83
N ASN A 107 10.39 -1.18 23.57
CA ASN A 107 9.52 -0.94 22.40
C ASN A 107 9.63 -2.08 21.37
N PRO A 108 9.34 -3.33 21.76
CA PRO A 108 9.41 -4.46 20.84
C PRO A 108 8.39 -4.29 19.71
N ILE A 109 8.73 -4.80 18.52
CA ILE A 109 7.85 -4.71 17.37
C ILE A 109 6.54 -5.46 17.62
N GLN A 110 5.43 -4.78 17.34
CA GLN A 110 4.09 -5.32 17.48
C GLN A 110 3.30 -4.97 16.23
N CYS A 111 2.45 -5.87 15.77
CA CYS A 111 1.62 -5.67 14.59
C CYS A 111 0.23 -6.24 14.82
N LYS A 112 -0.78 -5.64 14.16
CA LYS A 112 -2.11 -6.23 14.06
C LYS A 112 -2.10 -7.27 12.96
N ILE A 113 -2.44 -8.50 13.31
CA ILE A 113 -2.56 -9.61 12.35
C ILE A 113 -4.04 -9.78 12.01
N SER A 114 -4.35 -9.73 10.72
CA SER A 114 -5.69 -10.02 10.21
C SER A 114 -5.92 -11.53 10.06
N ASP A 115 -7.17 -11.93 9.82
CA ASP A 115 -7.58 -13.34 9.71
C ASP A 115 -6.87 -14.07 8.56
N GLU A 116 -6.49 -13.35 7.50
CA GLU A 116 -5.72 -13.83 6.36
C GLU A 116 -4.19 -13.84 6.59
N GLY A 117 -3.75 -13.48 7.80
CA GLY A 117 -2.33 -13.51 8.20
C GLY A 117 -1.50 -12.33 7.70
N ARG A 118 -2.13 -11.18 7.38
CA ARG A 118 -1.41 -9.96 7.00
C ARG A 118 -1.12 -9.13 8.23
N ALA A 119 0.14 -8.71 8.35
CA ALA A 119 0.53 -7.76 9.37
C ALA A 119 0.25 -6.32 8.93
N SER A 120 -0.33 -5.53 9.83
CA SER A 120 -0.67 -4.13 9.61
C SER A 120 -0.52 -3.30 10.89
N GLY A 121 -0.50 -1.97 10.76
CA GLY A 121 -0.49 -1.07 11.92
C GLY A 121 0.67 -1.32 12.89
N CYS A 122 1.84 -1.67 12.38
CA CYS A 122 2.98 -2.06 13.21
C CYS A 122 3.57 -0.87 13.97
N THR A 123 4.00 -1.12 15.20
CA THR A 123 4.68 -0.18 16.10
C THR A 123 5.92 -0.84 16.70
N GLY A 124 6.84 -0.05 17.25
CA GLY A 124 8.06 -0.55 17.87
C GLY A 124 9.18 -0.87 16.87
N VAL A 125 10.24 -1.47 17.40
CA VAL A 125 11.48 -1.83 16.71
C VAL A 125 11.88 -3.27 17.01
N THR A 126 12.77 -3.82 16.20
CA THR A 126 13.30 -5.18 16.36
C THR A 126 14.77 -5.23 15.96
N ASP A 127 15.52 -6.12 16.60
CA ASP A 127 16.91 -6.44 16.25
C ASP A 127 16.92 -7.52 15.17
N LEU A 128 17.60 -7.26 14.07
CA LEU A 128 17.71 -8.13 12.91
C LEU A 128 19.12 -8.73 12.89
N ARG A 129 19.22 -10.04 13.02
CA ARG A 129 20.50 -10.75 13.12
C ARG A 129 20.81 -11.53 11.86
N ARG A 130 21.10 -10.78 10.78
CA ARG A 130 21.29 -11.32 9.43
C ARG A 130 19.99 -11.88 8.84
N GLU A 131 18.90 -11.16 9.05
CA GLU A 131 17.59 -11.56 8.53
C GLU A 131 17.52 -11.39 7.02
N LYS A 132 17.01 -12.41 6.32
CA LYS A 132 16.77 -12.34 4.87
C LYS A 132 15.56 -11.44 4.62
N VAL A 133 15.73 -10.43 3.77
CA VAL A 133 14.70 -9.44 3.46
C VAL A 133 14.52 -9.26 1.95
N SER A 134 13.34 -8.82 1.56
CA SER A 134 13.07 -8.29 0.23
C SER A 134 13.07 -6.77 0.31
N VAL A 135 13.84 -6.08 -0.55
CA VAL A 135 13.77 -4.62 -0.60
C VAL A 135 12.43 -4.21 -1.21
N TYR A 136 11.77 -3.24 -0.57
CA TYR A 136 10.46 -2.77 -0.98
C TYR A 136 10.55 -1.39 -1.64
N ASP A 137 11.15 -0.42 -0.95
CA ASP A 137 11.24 0.96 -1.44
C ASP A 137 12.40 1.72 -0.78
N ASP A 138 12.95 2.72 -1.48
CA ASP A 138 13.93 3.65 -0.95
C ASP A 138 13.22 4.86 -0.33
N ILE A 139 13.27 5.01 0.99
CA ILE A 139 12.55 6.09 1.69
C ILE A 139 13.32 7.41 1.60
N ASP A 140 14.61 7.38 1.90
CA ASP A 140 15.50 8.55 1.84
C ASP A 140 16.94 8.14 1.50
N SER A 141 17.90 9.06 1.66
CA SER A 141 19.32 8.78 1.36
C SER A 141 20.00 7.77 2.31
N THR A 142 19.42 7.55 3.49
CA THR A 142 19.97 6.78 4.61
C THR A 142 19.10 5.61 5.06
N THR A 143 17.79 5.63 4.75
CA THR A 143 16.84 4.58 5.12
C THR A 143 16.10 3.99 3.92
N MET A 144 15.65 2.75 4.06
CA MET A 144 14.83 2.04 3.09
C MET A 144 13.78 1.17 3.77
N ALA A 145 12.69 0.89 3.07
CA ALA A 145 11.67 -0.07 3.46
C ALA A 145 12.05 -1.47 2.96
N VAL A 146 11.95 -2.46 3.82
CA VAL A 146 12.19 -3.87 3.50
C VAL A 146 11.06 -4.74 4.06
N VAL A 147 10.79 -5.86 3.40
CA VAL A 147 9.92 -6.92 3.92
C VAL A 147 10.80 -7.91 4.67
N ALA A 148 10.62 -7.98 5.99
CA ALA A 148 11.31 -8.93 6.86
C ALA A 148 10.32 -9.90 7.48
N ARG A 149 10.76 -11.13 7.76
CA ARG A 149 10.00 -12.08 8.59
C ARG A 149 10.31 -11.79 10.05
N VAL A 150 9.33 -11.32 10.81
CA VAL A 150 9.51 -11.00 12.23
C VAL A 150 8.66 -11.93 13.08
N GLU A 151 9.23 -12.35 14.21
CA GLU A 151 8.54 -13.14 15.21
C GLU A 151 7.62 -12.25 16.04
N LEU A 152 6.34 -12.60 16.08
CA LEU A 152 5.29 -11.98 16.88
C LEU A 152 4.64 -13.04 17.76
N GLU A 153 3.74 -12.64 18.65
CA GLU A 153 3.14 -13.52 19.67
C GLU A 153 2.54 -14.84 19.12
N HIS A 154 1.97 -14.80 17.90
CA HIS A 154 1.28 -15.94 17.30
C HIS A 154 1.99 -16.53 16.07
N GLY A 155 3.26 -16.17 15.84
CA GLY A 155 4.08 -16.74 14.77
C GLY A 155 4.94 -15.73 14.04
N THR A 156 5.48 -16.16 12.90
CA THR A 156 6.38 -15.33 12.08
C THR A 156 5.64 -14.77 10.88
N TYR A 157 5.58 -13.44 10.77
CA TYR A 157 4.82 -12.76 9.74
C TYR A 157 5.73 -11.88 8.86
N PRO A 158 5.43 -11.77 7.54
CA PRO A 158 6.10 -10.78 6.70
C PRO A 158 5.61 -9.38 7.09
N VAL A 159 6.55 -8.51 7.46
CA VAL A 159 6.27 -7.13 7.89
C VAL A 159 7.14 -6.17 7.08
N ILE A 160 6.53 -5.07 6.62
CA ILE A 160 7.27 -3.95 6.05
C ILE A 160 7.83 -3.12 7.21
N ILE A 161 9.16 -3.06 7.29
CA ILE A 161 9.88 -2.29 8.30
C ILE A 161 10.89 -1.36 7.62
N VAL A 162 11.24 -0.28 8.32
CA VAL A 162 12.29 0.64 7.91
C VAL A 162 13.60 0.22 8.55
N VAL A 163 14.67 0.24 7.76
CA VAL A 163 16.04 -0.06 8.18
C VAL A 163 17.00 0.99 7.62
N ARG A 164 18.22 1.08 8.15
CA ARG A 164 19.28 1.88 7.51
C ARG A 164 19.85 1.14 6.31
N LYS A 165 20.13 1.86 5.22
CA LYS A 165 20.72 1.28 4.01
C LYS A 165 22.08 0.61 4.27
N GLN A 166 22.89 1.23 5.14
CA GLN A 166 24.20 0.68 5.55
C GLN A 166 24.13 -0.68 6.29
N ASP A 167 22.97 -1.00 6.86
CA ASP A 167 22.76 -2.24 7.61
C ASP A 167 22.26 -3.37 6.69
N VAL A 168 22.03 -3.08 5.40
CA VAL A 168 21.60 -4.03 4.36
C VAL A 168 22.80 -4.49 3.53
N LYS A 169 22.92 -5.81 3.32
CA LYS A 169 23.88 -6.43 2.42
C LYS A 169 23.13 -7.19 1.33
N CYS A 170 23.37 -6.84 0.07
CA CYS A 170 22.73 -7.53 -1.05
C CYS A 170 23.19 -8.99 -1.15
N GLU A 171 22.27 -9.87 -1.55
CA GLU A 171 22.60 -11.23 -1.98
C GLU A 171 23.34 -11.14 -3.33
N GLU A 172 24.46 -11.86 -3.47
CA GLU A 172 25.28 -11.92 -4.72
C GLU A 172 24.68 -12.90 -5.74
#